data_AF-A0A522QJN3-F1
#
_entry.id   AF-A0A522QJN3-F1
#
_cell.length_a   1.000
_cell.length_b   1.000
_cell.length_c   1.000
_cell.angle_alpha   90.00
_cell.angle_beta   90.00
_cell.angle_gamma   90.00
#
_symmetry.space_group_name_H-M   'P 1'
#
loop_
_entity.id
_entity.type
_entity.pdbx_description
1 polymer ?
#
loop_
_entity_poly.entity_id
_entity_poly.type
_entity_poly.pdbx_seq_one_letter_code
_entity_poly.pdbx_strand_id
1 'polypeptide(L)'
;MPPTGSQPPRARRRVPPLALAAWLVAAALTVLVGLAVAAHWDSASSMAGMHMHSAGDALTRAGGSPAGPLLGWALFTKWQLDAIAVAALVVVTAAYLTGVALVPLRTPGARWPVGRTVSFLAGVAVTGYATCGAIAVYDQALFTAHMCGHLALVMLAPALFVGGSPLRLAIDTTPPRVGRWLARVATGRVLALLTAPPVALATYTAVIVGSHLTGIMDVIMRNTWAGQVEHLVYLVVGWQFFVLVVGDEPIRWRLASPARWLILAVGMAVDTFTGIVLMQGNRAIEMVATPGVFVDRLADTRTGGAIMWFGGDGLMAAVMLVLVITWLRNAGTERAEPSGWLEQARRAAFHDAIGTGTDEDVDEDDAARASYNAWLQKLDRSG
;
A
#
# COMPACT_ATOMS: atom_id res chain seq x y z
N MET A 1 21.38 45.83 36.78
CA MET A 1 21.77 44.49 36.26
C MET A 1 20.49 43.71 35.98
N PRO A 2 20.18 43.38 34.71
CA PRO A 2 19.03 42.53 34.42
C PRO A 2 19.33 41.07 34.79
N PRO A 3 18.36 40.32 35.35
CA PRO A 3 18.57 38.92 35.70
C PRO A 3 18.70 38.07 34.43
N THR A 4 19.77 37.29 34.40
CA THR A 4 20.08 36.29 33.39
C THR A 4 19.00 35.22 33.36
N GLY A 5 18.12 35.27 32.37
CA GLY A 5 17.14 34.22 32.09
C GLY A 5 17.87 32.90 31.81
N SER A 6 17.82 31.98 32.76
CA SER A 6 18.24 30.59 32.58
C SER A 6 17.39 29.96 31.48
N GLN A 7 17.99 29.69 30.32
CA GLN A 7 17.32 28.89 29.29
C GLN A 7 16.96 27.53 29.90
N PRO A 8 15.71 27.04 29.75
CA PRO A 8 15.35 25.72 30.23
C PRO A 8 16.24 24.68 29.53
N PRO A 9 16.67 23.63 30.25
CA PRO A 9 17.54 22.60 29.69
C PRO A 9 16.87 22.00 28.45
N ARG A 10 17.56 22.02 27.31
CA ARG A 10 17.12 21.34 26.08
C ARG A 10 16.85 19.88 26.43
N ALA A 11 15.58 19.51 26.50
CA ALA A 11 15.16 18.13 26.75
C ALA A 11 15.89 17.24 25.74
N ARG A 12 16.79 16.37 26.24
CA ARG A 12 17.50 15.40 25.40
C ARG A 12 16.42 14.62 24.65
N ARG A 13 16.39 14.74 23.32
CA ARG A 13 15.52 13.94 22.46
C ARG A 13 15.93 12.49 22.62
N ARG A 14 15.34 11.78 23.57
CA ARG A 14 15.51 10.34 23.72
C ARG A 14 14.85 9.69 22.51
N VAL A 15 15.62 8.91 21.77
CA VAL A 15 15.10 8.08 20.70
C VAL A 15 14.13 7.08 21.34
N PRO A 16 12.91 6.90 20.82
CA PRO A 16 11.98 5.94 21.40
C PRO A 16 12.57 4.53 21.33
N PRO A 17 12.40 3.69 22.39
CA PRO A 17 13.01 2.37 22.46
C PRO A 17 12.54 1.46 21.31
N LEU A 18 11.32 1.65 20.81
CA LEU A 18 10.79 0.90 19.66
C LEU A 18 11.53 1.23 18.36
N ALA A 19 11.94 2.49 18.15
CA ALA A 19 12.74 2.84 16.98
C ALA A 19 14.15 2.24 17.09
N LEU A 20 14.77 2.29 18.27
CA LEU A 20 16.09 1.69 18.49
C LEU A 20 16.04 0.18 18.29
N ALA A 21 15.03 -0.50 18.84
CA ALA A 21 14.81 -1.93 18.63
C ALA A 21 14.59 -2.28 17.15
N ALA A 22 13.76 -1.51 16.43
CA ALA A 22 13.50 -1.73 15.01
C ALA A 22 14.79 -1.63 14.17
N TRP A 23 15.64 -0.62 14.42
CA TRP A 23 16.90 -0.47 13.72
C TRP A 23 17.97 -1.50 14.12
N LEU A 24 17.99 -1.94 15.38
CA LEU A 24 18.88 -3.04 15.81
C LEU A 24 18.49 -4.36 15.15
N VAL A 25 17.20 -4.68 15.12
CA VAL A 25 16.69 -5.86 14.39
C VAL A 25 16.99 -5.73 12.91
N ALA A 26 16.80 -4.55 12.32
CA ALA A 26 17.13 -4.32 10.92
C ALA A 26 18.63 -4.51 10.62
N ALA A 27 19.51 -3.97 11.45
CA ALA A 27 20.95 -4.17 11.32
C ALA A 27 21.33 -5.64 11.45
N ALA A 28 20.77 -6.35 12.44
CA ALA A 28 21.00 -7.77 12.63
C ALA A 28 20.53 -8.60 11.42
N LEU A 29 19.34 -8.33 10.89
CA LEU A 29 18.81 -9.01 9.71
C LEU A 29 19.64 -8.72 8.46
N THR A 30 20.06 -7.48 8.23
CA THR A 30 20.93 -7.14 7.09
C THR A 30 22.28 -7.84 7.19
N VAL A 31 22.87 -7.93 8.39
CA VAL A 31 24.11 -8.70 8.61
C VAL A 31 23.88 -10.18 8.36
N LEU A 32 22.79 -10.76 8.86
CA LEU A 32 22.44 -12.16 8.63
C LEU A 32 22.24 -12.47 7.14
N VAL A 33 21.57 -11.59 6.40
CA VAL A 33 21.41 -11.70 4.94
C VAL A 33 22.77 -11.63 4.24
N GLY A 34 23.63 -10.69 4.62
CA GLY A 34 24.98 -10.58 4.07
C GLY A 34 25.83 -11.83 4.34
N LEU A 35 25.74 -12.40 5.54
CA LEU A 35 26.40 -13.65 5.91
C LEU A 35 25.84 -14.84 5.12
N ALA A 36 24.53 -14.93 4.93
CA ALA A 36 23.89 -15.98 4.15
C ALA A 36 24.30 -15.94 2.68
N VAL A 37 24.37 -14.74 2.09
CA VAL A 37 24.88 -14.53 0.72
C VAL A 37 26.35 -14.94 0.63
N ALA A 38 27.19 -14.52 1.59
CA ALA A 38 28.60 -14.87 1.60
C ALA A 38 28.83 -16.39 1.74
N ALA A 39 28.09 -17.05 2.63
CA ALA A 39 28.14 -18.49 2.81
C ALA A 39 27.67 -19.26 1.56
N HIS A 40 26.64 -18.76 0.87
CA HIS A 40 26.16 -19.36 -0.37
C HIS A 40 27.16 -19.17 -1.52
N TRP A 41 27.80 -17.99 -1.59
CA TRP A 41 28.88 -17.72 -2.54
C TRP A 41 30.05 -18.68 -2.35
N ASP A 42 30.50 -18.88 -1.12
CA ASP A 42 31.63 -19.75 -0.78
C ASP A 42 31.31 -21.24 -1.05
N SER A 43 30.07 -21.64 -0.80
CA SER A 43 29.56 -22.97 -1.16
C SER A 43 29.50 -23.18 -2.69
N ALA A 44 29.12 -22.14 -3.44
CA ALA A 44 29.05 -22.20 -4.90
C ALA A 44 30.44 -22.16 -5.56
N SER A 45 31.39 -21.38 -5.02
CA SER A 45 32.77 -21.30 -5.51
C SER A 45 33.57 -22.57 -5.22
N SER A 46 33.30 -23.24 -4.09
CA SER A 46 33.95 -24.51 -3.72
C SER A 46 33.48 -25.71 -4.55
N MET A 47 32.27 -25.66 -5.15
CA MET A 47 31.74 -26.70 -6.05
C MET A 47 32.03 -26.45 -7.54
N ALA A 48 32.82 -25.43 -7.88
CA ALA A 48 33.06 -24.97 -9.24
C ALA A 48 33.96 -25.92 -10.07
N GLY A 49 33.38 -27.04 -10.50
CA GLY A 49 33.86 -27.86 -11.61
C GLY A 49 33.05 -27.66 -12.91
N MET A 50 31.75 -27.32 -12.84
CA MET A 50 30.89 -27.09 -14.01
C MET A 50 29.72 -26.19 -13.61
N HIS A 51 29.44 -25.14 -14.41
CA HIS A 51 28.41 -24.10 -14.26
C HIS A 51 28.78 -22.88 -13.40
N MET A 52 29.14 -21.78 -14.09
CA MET A 52 29.15 -20.42 -13.53
C MET A 52 27.74 -20.06 -13.04
N HIS A 53 27.46 -20.26 -11.75
CA HIS A 53 26.37 -19.52 -11.11
C HIS A 53 26.78 -18.05 -11.05
N SER A 54 25.97 -17.18 -11.63
CA SER A 54 26.24 -15.74 -11.65
C SER A 54 26.14 -15.18 -10.23
N ALA A 55 26.94 -14.15 -9.93
CA ALA A 55 26.84 -13.39 -8.71
C ALA A 55 25.42 -12.89 -8.39
N GLY A 56 24.64 -12.62 -9.43
CA GLY A 56 23.24 -12.21 -9.31
C GLY A 56 22.33 -13.31 -8.76
N ASP A 57 22.54 -14.57 -9.11
CA ASP A 57 21.69 -15.67 -8.64
C ASP A 57 21.94 -15.96 -7.16
N ALA A 58 23.18 -15.84 -6.70
CA ALA A 58 23.51 -15.95 -5.27
C ALA A 58 22.90 -14.81 -4.43
N LEU A 59 22.63 -13.65 -5.03
CA LEU A 59 22.00 -12.52 -4.34
C LEU A 59 20.48 -12.59 -4.33
N THR A 60 19.86 -13.20 -5.34
CA THR A 60 18.41 -13.07 -5.57
C THR A 60 17.65 -14.38 -5.51
N ARG A 61 18.33 -15.54 -5.57
CA ARG A 61 17.73 -16.88 -5.57
C ARG A 61 18.54 -17.90 -4.73
N ALA A 62 19.32 -17.44 -3.75
CA ALA A 62 20.15 -18.35 -2.96
C ALA A 62 19.34 -19.43 -2.24
N GLY A 63 19.75 -20.69 -2.39
CA GLY A 63 19.10 -21.86 -1.74
C GLY A 63 17.80 -22.35 -2.39
N GLY A 64 17.31 -21.69 -3.45
CA GLY A 64 16.15 -22.11 -4.21
C GLY A 64 16.50 -23.18 -5.25
N SER A 65 16.04 -24.42 -5.06
CA SER A 65 16.06 -25.43 -6.12
C SER A 65 14.66 -26.01 -6.26
N PRO A 66 13.94 -25.72 -7.37
CA PRO A 66 12.62 -26.28 -7.60
C PRO A 66 12.80 -27.77 -7.85
N ALA A 67 12.28 -28.59 -6.93
CA ALA A 67 12.36 -30.04 -7.03
C ALA A 67 11.07 -30.63 -6.44
N GLY A 68 10.32 -31.34 -7.27
CA GLY A 68 9.02 -31.91 -6.95
C GLY A 68 7.84 -30.97 -7.25
N PRO A 69 6.61 -31.39 -6.90
CA PRO A 69 5.40 -30.59 -7.11
C PRO A 69 5.32 -29.38 -6.16
N LEU A 70 4.78 -28.26 -6.66
CA LEU A 70 4.59 -27.02 -5.90
C LEU A 70 3.54 -27.15 -4.79
N LEU A 71 2.50 -27.94 -5.00
CA LEU A 71 1.37 -28.07 -4.07
C LEU A 71 1.68 -28.99 -2.88
N GLY A 72 1.06 -28.70 -1.74
CA GLY A 72 1.20 -29.46 -0.49
C GLY A 72 2.23 -28.85 0.45
N TRP A 73 3.06 -29.69 1.07
CA TRP A 73 4.04 -29.25 2.07
C TRP A 73 5.16 -28.36 1.51
N ALA A 74 5.39 -28.44 0.18
CA ALA A 74 6.36 -27.61 -0.52
C ALA A 74 6.07 -26.10 -0.39
N LEU A 75 4.79 -25.71 -0.28
CA LEU A 75 4.39 -24.31 -0.09
C LEU A 75 4.99 -23.67 1.17
N PHE A 76 5.19 -24.46 2.22
CA PHE A 76 5.69 -23.96 3.51
C PHE A 76 7.19 -24.23 3.72
N THR A 77 7.75 -25.19 3.01
CA THR A 77 9.13 -25.67 3.23
C THR A 77 10.13 -25.20 2.18
N LYS A 78 9.68 -24.86 0.97
CA LYS A 78 10.57 -24.35 -0.08
C LYS A 78 10.71 -22.84 0.08
N TRP A 79 11.95 -22.40 0.25
CA TRP A 79 12.32 -21.01 0.37
C TRP A 79 13.59 -20.75 -0.43
N GLN A 80 13.67 -19.57 -1.01
CA GLN A 80 14.90 -19.00 -1.57
C GLN A 80 15.16 -17.66 -0.89
N LEU A 81 16.43 -17.26 -0.82
CA LEU A 81 16.80 -15.95 -0.31
C LEU A 81 16.95 -14.96 -1.47
N ASP A 82 16.05 -13.98 -1.50
CA ASP A 82 16.24 -12.74 -2.26
C ASP A 82 16.78 -11.66 -1.31
N ALA A 83 18.11 -11.53 -1.27
CA ALA A 83 18.78 -10.62 -0.37
C ALA A 83 18.42 -9.16 -0.65
N ILE A 84 18.15 -8.81 -1.91
CA ILE A 84 17.82 -7.44 -2.32
C ILE A 84 16.42 -7.09 -1.80
N ALA A 85 15.44 -7.96 -2.07
CA ALA A 85 14.07 -7.76 -1.59
C ALA A 85 14.03 -7.74 -0.05
N VAL A 86 14.69 -8.67 0.63
CA VAL A 86 14.74 -8.72 2.10
C VAL A 86 15.39 -7.46 2.68
N ALA A 87 16.53 -7.02 2.14
CA ALA A 87 17.19 -5.82 2.61
C ALA A 87 16.30 -4.58 2.45
N ALA A 88 15.63 -4.43 1.30
CA ALA A 88 14.69 -3.34 1.06
C ALA A 88 13.52 -3.37 2.04
N LEU A 89 12.90 -4.54 2.22
CA LEU A 89 11.77 -4.73 3.14
C LEU A 89 12.15 -4.44 4.59
N VAL A 90 13.34 -4.87 5.03
CA VAL A 90 13.86 -4.63 6.37
C VAL A 90 14.02 -3.12 6.62
N VAL A 91 14.66 -2.40 5.69
CA VAL A 91 14.85 -0.95 5.80
C VAL A 91 13.52 -0.21 5.82
N VAL A 92 12.61 -0.55 4.91
CA VAL A 92 11.28 0.07 4.81
C VAL A 92 10.44 -0.21 6.07
N THR A 93 10.52 -1.42 6.61
CA THR A 93 9.83 -1.79 7.86
C THR A 93 10.38 -1.03 9.06
N ALA A 94 11.71 -0.95 9.20
CA ALA A 94 12.35 -0.21 10.28
C ALA A 94 12.00 1.29 10.23
N ALA A 95 11.99 1.88 9.03
CA ALA A 95 11.58 3.25 8.82
C ALA A 95 10.11 3.48 9.21
N TYR A 96 9.21 2.58 8.81
CA TYR A 96 7.79 2.65 9.15
C TYR A 96 7.56 2.54 10.67
N LEU A 97 8.14 1.53 11.33
CA LEU A 97 8.01 1.35 12.78
C LEU A 97 8.63 2.51 13.57
N THR A 98 9.72 3.09 13.06
CA THR A 98 10.28 4.33 13.63
C THR A 98 9.29 5.48 13.52
N GLY A 99 8.62 5.64 12.38
CA GLY A 99 7.52 6.60 12.22
C GLY A 99 6.45 6.40 13.28
N VAL A 100 5.93 5.17 13.41
CA VAL A 100 4.89 4.83 14.42
C VAL A 100 5.34 5.21 15.84
N ALA A 101 6.59 4.90 16.20
CA ALA A 101 7.16 5.24 17.51
C ALA A 101 7.27 6.74 17.76
N LEU A 102 7.43 7.54 16.70
CA LEU A 102 7.61 8.98 16.77
C LEU A 102 6.28 9.74 16.80
N VAL A 103 5.15 9.13 16.41
CA VAL A 103 3.83 9.79 16.38
C VAL A 103 3.49 10.46 17.73
N PRO A 104 3.56 9.77 18.89
CA PRO A 104 3.19 10.39 20.17
C PRO A 104 4.12 11.52 20.60
N LEU A 105 5.38 11.49 20.11
CA LEU A 105 6.41 12.49 20.44
C LEU A 105 6.33 13.73 19.56
N ARG A 106 5.81 13.61 18.33
CA ARG A 106 5.76 14.68 17.33
C ARG A 106 4.40 15.34 17.23
N THR A 107 3.34 14.58 17.52
CA THR A 107 1.97 15.06 17.48
C THR A 107 1.29 14.68 18.80
N PRO A 108 1.48 15.48 19.87
CA PRO A 108 0.88 15.20 21.17
C PRO A 108 -0.63 15.01 21.05
N GLY A 109 -1.16 13.91 21.60
CA GLY A 109 -2.59 13.57 21.56
C GLY A 109 -3.03 12.76 20.33
N ALA A 110 -2.22 12.66 19.28
CA ALA A 110 -2.51 11.77 18.15
C ALA A 110 -2.11 10.33 18.47
N ARG A 111 -2.99 9.38 18.13
CA ARG A 111 -2.71 7.94 18.20
C ARG A 111 -2.67 7.36 16.79
N TRP A 112 -1.64 6.56 16.49
CA TRP A 112 -1.58 5.82 15.23
C TRP A 112 -2.48 4.58 15.30
N PRO A 113 -3.43 4.39 14.36
CA PRO A 113 -4.30 3.23 14.38
C PRO A 113 -3.52 1.92 14.16
N VAL A 114 -3.70 0.94 15.05
CA VAL A 114 -3.01 -0.37 14.97
C VAL A 114 -3.31 -1.08 13.64
N GLY A 115 -4.54 -0.94 13.12
CA GLY A 115 -4.92 -1.51 11.83
C GLY A 115 -4.04 -1.07 10.65
N ARG A 116 -3.51 0.17 10.67
CA ARG A 116 -2.58 0.66 9.63
C ARG A 116 -1.24 -0.06 9.71
N THR A 117 -0.73 -0.24 10.93
CA THR A 117 0.52 -0.99 11.14
C THR A 117 0.37 -2.46 10.76
N VAL A 118 -0.76 -3.10 11.12
CA VAL A 118 -1.04 -4.48 10.72
C VAL A 118 -1.14 -4.62 9.20
N SER A 119 -1.86 -3.71 8.53
CA SER A 119 -1.96 -3.68 7.06
C SER A 119 -0.59 -3.56 6.41
N PHE A 120 0.24 -2.63 6.88
CA PHE A 120 1.59 -2.44 6.37
C PHE A 120 2.47 -3.68 6.54
N LEU A 121 2.48 -4.28 7.75
CA LEU A 121 3.27 -5.48 8.02
C LEU A 121 2.75 -6.69 7.23
N ALA A 122 1.45 -6.79 6.98
CA ALA A 122 0.88 -7.79 6.08
C ALA A 122 1.39 -7.59 4.64
N GLY A 123 1.49 -6.35 4.15
CA GLY A 123 2.08 -6.05 2.84
C GLY A 123 3.56 -6.47 2.75
N VAL A 124 4.33 -6.23 3.82
CA VAL A 124 5.72 -6.72 3.95
C VAL A 124 5.78 -8.25 3.88
N ALA A 125 4.91 -8.93 4.63
CA ALA A 125 4.87 -10.39 4.66
C ALA A 125 4.49 -11.00 3.30
N VAL A 126 3.50 -10.41 2.61
CA VAL A 126 3.10 -10.83 1.25
C VAL A 126 4.24 -10.63 0.26
N THR A 127 4.91 -9.48 0.30
CA THR A 127 6.06 -9.20 -0.59
C THR A 127 7.23 -10.14 -0.30
N GLY A 128 7.51 -10.40 0.98
CA GLY A 128 8.56 -11.35 1.38
C GLY A 128 8.24 -12.78 0.95
N TYR A 129 6.99 -13.22 1.07
CA TYR A 129 6.58 -14.56 0.60
C TYR A 129 6.59 -14.67 -0.93
N ALA A 130 6.19 -13.62 -1.65
CA ALA A 130 6.23 -13.60 -3.11
C ALA A 130 7.65 -13.63 -3.68
N THR A 131 8.65 -13.08 -2.96
CA THR A 131 10.06 -13.00 -3.41
C THR A 131 10.96 -14.10 -2.85
N CYS A 132 10.66 -14.63 -1.66
CA CYS A 132 11.47 -15.63 -0.97
C CYS A 132 10.76 -16.97 -0.73
N GLY A 133 9.43 -17.01 -0.78
CA GLY A 133 8.66 -18.21 -0.48
C GLY A 133 8.66 -19.23 -1.60
N ALA A 134 7.82 -20.27 -1.45
CA ALA A 134 7.74 -21.35 -2.43
C ALA A 134 7.35 -20.85 -3.83
N ILE A 135 6.47 -19.85 -3.91
CA ILE A 135 6.08 -19.22 -5.19
C ILE A 135 7.32 -18.71 -5.92
N ALA A 136 8.22 -18.03 -5.20
CA ALA A 136 9.43 -17.45 -5.77
C ALA A 136 10.44 -18.50 -6.27
N VAL A 137 10.48 -19.67 -5.61
CA VAL A 137 11.31 -20.81 -6.01
C VAL A 137 10.86 -21.34 -7.37
N TYR A 138 9.55 -21.50 -7.58
CA TYR A 138 9.00 -22.03 -8.84
C TYR A 138 8.71 -20.96 -9.88
N ASP A 139 8.93 -19.69 -9.54
CA ASP A 139 8.58 -18.51 -10.34
C ASP A 139 9.12 -18.56 -11.78
N GLN A 140 10.30 -19.14 -12.03
CA GLN A 140 10.85 -19.29 -13.38
C GLN A 140 10.50 -20.62 -14.08
N ALA A 141 10.03 -21.61 -13.31
CA ALA A 141 9.75 -22.96 -13.78
C ALA A 141 8.27 -23.17 -14.13
N LEU A 142 7.37 -22.43 -13.48
CA LEU A 142 5.92 -22.51 -13.64
C LEU A 142 5.37 -21.09 -13.81
N PHE A 143 4.74 -20.82 -14.95
CA PHE A 143 4.07 -19.56 -15.20
C PHE A 143 2.85 -19.38 -14.29
N THR A 144 2.22 -20.47 -13.85
CA THR A 144 1.18 -20.41 -12.81
C THR A 144 1.70 -19.88 -11.47
N ALA A 145 2.89 -20.33 -11.03
CA ALA A 145 3.53 -19.79 -9.83
C ALA A 145 3.89 -18.33 -10.03
N HIS A 146 4.46 -18.00 -11.18
CA HIS A 146 4.76 -16.63 -11.57
C HIS A 146 3.54 -15.71 -11.48
N MET A 147 2.39 -16.13 -12.02
CA MET A 147 1.13 -15.38 -11.96
C MET A 147 0.61 -15.18 -10.53
N CYS A 148 0.79 -16.15 -9.63
CA CYS A 148 0.46 -15.95 -8.22
C CYS A 148 1.37 -14.90 -7.56
N GLY A 149 2.68 -14.93 -7.84
CA GLY A 149 3.64 -13.93 -7.35
C GLY A 149 3.34 -12.53 -7.92
N HIS A 150 3.06 -12.47 -9.21
CA HIS A 150 2.61 -11.28 -9.94
C HIS A 150 1.41 -10.63 -9.25
N LEU A 151 0.30 -11.37 -9.03
CA LEU A 151 -0.90 -10.83 -8.41
C LEU A 151 -0.65 -10.39 -6.96
N ALA A 152 0.20 -11.12 -6.23
CA ALA A 152 0.60 -10.73 -4.89
C ALA A 152 1.34 -9.38 -4.87
N LEU A 153 2.22 -9.13 -5.85
CA LEU A 153 3.05 -7.92 -5.91
C LEU A 153 2.38 -6.72 -6.58
N VAL A 154 1.50 -6.92 -7.57
CA VAL A 154 0.82 -5.81 -8.27
C VAL A 154 -0.48 -5.41 -7.58
N MET A 155 -1.12 -6.31 -6.81
CA MET A 155 -2.40 -6.01 -6.17
C MET A 155 -2.38 -6.13 -4.65
N LEU A 156 -2.08 -7.32 -4.12
CA LEU A 156 -2.28 -7.60 -2.70
C LEU A 156 -1.35 -6.76 -1.81
N ALA A 157 -0.04 -6.83 -2.06
CA ALA A 157 0.95 -6.08 -1.30
C ALA A 157 0.75 -4.55 -1.43
N PRO A 158 0.56 -3.98 -2.64
CA PRO A 158 0.27 -2.56 -2.77
C PRO A 158 -0.98 -2.08 -2.04
N ALA A 159 -2.09 -2.82 -2.13
CA ALA A 159 -3.32 -2.48 -1.40
C ALA A 159 -3.09 -2.46 0.11
N LEU A 160 -2.33 -3.45 0.63
CA LEU A 160 -1.95 -3.53 2.04
C LEU A 160 -0.99 -2.41 2.47
N PHE A 161 0.00 -2.08 1.63
CA PHE A 161 0.93 -0.98 1.89
C PHE A 161 0.21 0.37 1.92
N VAL A 162 -0.67 0.63 0.96
CA VAL A 162 -1.49 1.86 0.92
C VAL A 162 -2.43 1.93 2.12
N GLY A 163 -3.02 0.81 2.55
CA GLY A 163 -3.81 0.73 3.79
C GLY A 163 -3.02 1.06 5.06
N GLY A 164 -1.69 0.98 5.00
CA GLY A 164 -0.79 1.41 6.06
C GLY A 164 -0.48 2.91 6.11
N SER A 165 -0.90 3.68 5.10
CA SER A 165 -0.67 5.13 4.94
C SER A 165 0.78 5.60 5.21
N PRO A 166 1.81 4.96 4.63
CA PRO A 166 3.21 5.24 4.91
C PRO A 166 3.63 6.68 4.63
N LEU A 167 3.10 7.34 3.59
CA LEU A 167 3.47 8.72 3.25
C LEU A 167 2.93 9.71 4.28
N ARG A 168 1.71 9.48 4.75
CA ARG A 168 1.10 10.27 5.83
C ARG A 168 1.94 10.16 7.09
N LEU A 169 2.30 8.94 7.47
CA LEU A 169 3.17 8.68 8.62
C LEU A 169 4.52 9.40 8.47
N ALA A 170 5.13 9.34 7.29
CA ALA A 170 6.40 10.00 7.02
C ALA A 170 6.30 11.53 7.16
N ILE A 171 5.24 12.15 6.64
CA ILE A 171 5.02 13.60 6.75
C ILE A 171 4.83 14.03 8.20
N ASP A 172 4.03 13.29 8.97
CA ASP A 172 3.66 13.65 10.35
C ASP A 172 4.82 13.46 11.36
N THR A 173 5.73 12.52 11.09
CA THR A 173 6.77 12.10 12.07
C THR A 173 8.15 12.72 11.82
N THR A 174 8.36 13.26 10.62
CA THR A 174 9.63 13.82 10.18
C THR A 174 9.80 15.29 10.64
N PRO A 175 11.02 15.86 10.77
CA PRO A 175 11.18 17.29 11.12
C PRO A 175 10.35 18.22 10.22
N PRO A 176 9.77 19.31 10.75
CA PRO A 176 8.80 20.15 10.02
C PRO A 176 9.28 20.63 8.64
N ARG A 177 10.57 20.92 8.48
CA ARG A 177 11.15 21.31 7.19
C ARG A 177 11.06 20.20 6.14
N VAL A 178 11.39 18.97 6.53
CA VAL A 178 11.38 17.81 5.64
C VAL A 178 9.94 17.30 5.47
N GLY A 179 9.09 17.33 6.50
CA GLY A 179 7.66 17.04 6.36
C GLY A 179 6.95 17.96 5.35
N ARG A 180 7.22 19.28 5.40
CA ARG A 180 6.73 20.22 4.38
C ARG A 180 7.31 19.98 2.99
N TRP A 181 8.55 19.50 2.90
CA TRP A 181 9.14 19.13 1.61
C TRP A 181 8.46 17.87 1.04
N LEU A 182 8.28 16.83 1.86
CA LEU A 182 7.56 15.62 1.48
C LEU A 182 6.13 15.92 1.03
N ALA A 183 5.39 16.74 1.80
CA ALA A 183 4.05 17.15 1.41
C ALA A 183 4.02 17.92 0.07
N ARG A 184 5.02 18.78 -0.18
CA ARG A 184 5.15 19.49 -1.47
C ARG A 184 5.51 18.56 -2.62
N VAL A 185 6.33 17.53 -2.39
CA VAL A 185 6.64 16.52 -3.40
C VAL A 185 5.40 15.67 -3.67
N ALA A 186 4.69 15.24 -2.63
CA ALA A 186 3.47 14.45 -2.68
C ALA A 186 2.34 15.15 -3.47
N THR A 187 2.26 16.47 -3.36
CA THR A 187 1.27 17.30 -4.06
C THR A 187 1.84 18.03 -5.28
N GLY A 188 3.11 17.79 -5.61
CA GLY A 188 3.82 18.44 -6.70
C GLY A 188 3.28 18.04 -8.07
N ARG A 189 3.59 18.83 -9.11
CA ARG A 189 3.05 18.63 -10.47
C ARG A 189 3.39 17.26 -11.05
N VAL A 190 4.60 16.76 -10.81
CA VAL A 190 5.04 15.45 -11.33
C VAL A 190 4.26 14.33 -10.68
N LEU A 191 4.20 14.27 -9.34
CA LEU A 191 3.48 13.20 -8.66
C LEU A 191 1.96 13.33 -8.87
N ALA A 192 1.43 14.54 -8.98
CA ALA A 192 0.06 14.77 -9.39
C ALA A 192 -0.21 14.25 -10.81
N LEU A 193 0.71 14.41 -11.77
CA LEU A 193 0.53 13.84 -13.09
C LEU A 193 0.57 12.31 -13.05
N LEU A 194 1.55 11.73 -12.36
CA LEU A 194 1.69 10.27 -12.23
C LEU A 194 0.49 9.65 -11.51
N THR A 195 -0.03 10.30 -10.47
CA THR A 195 -1.23 9.85 -9.74
C THR A 195 -2.53 10.39 -10.34
N ALA A 196 -2.52 10.96 -11.54
CA ALA A 196 -3.76 11.32 -12.22
C ALA A 196 -4.50 10.02 -12.59
N PRO A 197 -5.82 9.90 -12.34
CA PRO A 197 -6.55 8.65 -12.57
C PRO A 197 -6.39 8.05 -13.98
N PRO A 198 -6.45 8.83 -15.07
CA PRO A 198 -6.22 8.30 -16.41
C PRO A 198 -4.78 7.81 -16.63
N VAL A 199 -3.80 8.48 -16.01
CA VAL A 199 -2.37 8.13 -16.14
C VAL A 199 -2.07 6.87 -15.34
N ALA A 200 -2.59 6.75 -14.13
CA ALA A 200 -2.45 5.54 -13.31
C ALA A 200 -3.07 4.34 -14.01
N LEU A 201 -4.27 4.49 -14.58
CA LEU A 201 -4.93 3.45 -15.35
C LEU A 201 -4.16 3.10 -16.63
N ALA A 202 -3.73 4.10 -17.41
CA ALA A 202 -2.94 3.86 -18.62
C ALA A 202 -1.61 3.17 -18.32
N THR A 203 -0.96 3.53 -17.20
CA THR A 203 0.30 2.91 -16.75
C THR A 203 0.06 1.46 -16.34
N TYR A 204 -1.00 1.20 -15.57
CA TYR A 204 -1.43 -0.15 -15.21
C TYR A 204 -1.69 -0.99 -16.47
N THR A 205 -2.53 -0.49 -17.39
CA THR A 205 -2.84 -1.17 -18.66
C THR A 205 -1.59 -1.44 -19.49
N ALA A 206 -0.73 -0.43 -19.67
CA ALA A 206 0.48 -0.58 -20.48
C ALA A 206 1.43 -1.62 -19.89
N VAL A 207 1.55 -1.67 -18.56
CA VAL A 207 2.42 -2.63 -17.87
C VAL A 207 1.85 -4.04 -17.95
N ILE A 208 0.56 -4.25 -17.67
CA ILE A 208 -0.08 -5.57 -17.75
C ILE A 208 -0.11 -6.08 -19.18
N VAL A 209 -0.67 -5.32 -20.12
CA VAL A 209 -0.78 -5.72 -21.52
C VAL A 209 0.60 -5.83 -22.17
N GLY A 210 1.49 -4.88 -21.89
CA GLY A 210 2.84 -4.87 -22.44
C GLY A 210 3.68 -6.04 -21.95
N SER A 211 3.62 -6.40 -20.67
CA SER A 211 4.37 -7.56 -20.16
C SER A 211 3.85 -8.88 -20.73
N HIS A 212 2.54 -9.08 -20.78
CA HIS A 212 1.94 -10.39 -21.08
C HIS A 212 1.64 -10.65 -22.56
N LEU A 213 1.29 -9.62 -23.33
CA LEU A 213 0.90 -9.78 -24.74
C LEU A 213 2.04 -9.49 -25.71
N THR A 214 3.25 -9.31 -25.20
CA THR A 214 4.47 -9.14 -25.99
C THR A 214 5.51 -10.21 -25.63
N GLY A 215 6.65 -10.20 -26.31
CA GLY A 215 7.77 -11.10 -25.99
C GLY A 215 8.49 -10.79 -24.68
N ILE A 216 8.07 -9.75 -23.94
CA ILE A 216 8.73 -9.33 -22.68
C ILE A 216 8.62 -10.43 -21.62
N MET A 217 7.48 -11.11 -21.50
CA MET A 217 7.32 -12.19 -20.52
C MET A 217 8.32 -13.33 -20.74
N ASP A 218 8.60 -13.69 -22.00
CA ASP A 218 9.62 -14.70 -22.31
C ASP A 218 11.02 -14.28 -21.82
N VAL A 219 11.32 -12.97 -21.80
CA VAL A 219 12.60 -12.44 -21.31
C VAL A 219 12.64 -12.46 -19.78
N ILE A 220 11.56 -12.04 -19.13
CA ILE A 220 11.38 -12.06 -17.67
C ILE A 220 11.58 -13.46 -17.13
N MET A 221 10.90 -14.43 -17.75
CA MET A 221 10.92 -15.83 -17.34
C MET A 221 12.30 -16.48 -17.48
N ARG A 222 13.09 -16.06 -18.47
CA ARG A 222 14.44 -16.58 -18.73
C ARG A 222 15.54 -15.89 -17.93
N ASN A 223 15.31 -14.67 -17.43
CA ASN A 223 16.36 -13.85 -16.85
C ASN A 223 16.01 -13.39 -15.44
N THR A 224 16.80 -13.82 -14.44
CA THR A 224 16.60 -13.44 -13.03
C THR A 224 16.55 -11.93 -12.82
N TRP A 225 17.43 -11.17 -13.48
CA TRP A 225 17.46 -9.71 -13.35
C TRP A 225 16.20 -9.03 -13.91
N ALA A 226 15.60 -9.59 -14.97
CA ALA A 226 14.39 -9.03 -15.58
C ALA A 226 13.17 -9.25 -14.67
N GLY A 227 13.06 -10.43 -14.04
CA GLY A 227 12.05 -10.69 -13.01
C GLY A 227 12.19 -9.77 -11.79
N GLN A 228 13.42 -9.44 -11.36
CA GLN A 228 13.64 -8.47 -10.28
C GLN A 228 13.15 -7.06 -10.64
N VAL A 229 13.41 -6.62 -11.88
CA VAL A 229 12.90 -5.34 -12.38
C VAL A 229 11.37 -5.36 -12.44
N GLU A 230 10.79 -6.45 -12.93
CA GLU A 230 9.34 -6.63 -12.98
C GLU A 230 8.69 -6.57 -11.59
N HIS A 231 9.22 -7.28 -10.58
CA HIS A 231 8.72 -7.21 -9.21
C HIS A 231 8.64 -5.76 -8.69
N LEU A 232 9.68 -4.97 -8.95
CA LEU A 232 9.72 -3.57 -8.57
C LEU A 232 8.69 -2.74 -9.35
N VAL A 233 8.61 -2.92 -10.67
CA VAL A 233 7.66 -2.21 -11.54
C VAL A 233 6.23 -2.49 -11.10
N TYR A 234 5.89 -3.76 -10.85
CA TYR A 234 4.56 -4.16 -10.40
C TYR A 234 4.21 -3.61 -9.03
N LEU A 235 5.14 -3.62 -8.08
CA LEU A 235 4.91 -3.02 -6.78
C LEU A 235 4.65 -1.51 -6.88
N VAL A 236 5.41 -0.81 -7.73
CA VAL A 236 5.26 0.63 -7.96
C VAL A 236 3.94 0.97 -8.66
N VAL A 237 3.63 0.26 -9.74
CA VAL A 237 2.42 0.47 -10.54
C VAL A 237 1.17 0.11 -9.74
N GLY A 238 1.22 -1.00 -9.01
CA GLY A 238 0.18 -1.38 -8.06
C GLY A 238 -0.01 -0.33 -6.99
N TRP A 239 1.07 0.20 -6.40
CA TRP A 239 0.95 1.26 -5.39
C TRP A 239 0.34 2.54 -5.98
N GLN A 240 0.78 2.94 -7.17
CA GLN A 240 0.24 4.07 -7.92
C GLN A 240 -1.26 3.91 -8.24
N PHE A 241 -1.72 2.69 -8.50
CA PHE A 241 -3.14 2.39 -8.72
C PHE A 241 -3.93 2.42 -7.42
N PHE A 242 -3.50 1.66 -6.40
CA PHE A 242 -4.25 1.50 -5.16
C PHE A 242 -4.24 2.75 -4.27
N VAL A 243 -3.27 3.67 -4.40
CA VAL A 243 -3.26 4.95 -3.68
C VAL A 243 -4.49 5.81 -4.03
N LEU A 244 -5.05 5.67 -5.24
CA LEU A 244 -6.27 6.36 -5.68
C LEU A 244 -7.56 5.72 -5.18
N VAL A 245 -7.51 4.44 -4.83
CA VAL A 245 -8.66 3.59 -4.54
C VAL A 245 -8.87 3.43 -3.04
N VAL A 246 -7.84 2.96 -2.33
CA VAL A 246 -7.90 2.58 -0.91
C VAL A 246 -7.37 3.67 0.00
N GLY A 247 -6.34 4.41 -0.46
CA GLY A 247 -5.55 5.30 0.37
C GLY A 247 -6.28 6.55 0.89
N ASP A 248 -5.95 6.94 2.11
CA ASP A 248 -6.17 8.29 2.65
C ASP A 248 -4.88 9.14 2.58
N GLU A 249 -3.95 8.72 1.72
CA GLU A 249 -2.65 9.34 1.53
C GLU A 249 -2.77 10.81 1.11
N PRO A 250 -1.86 11.69 1.53
CA PRO A 250 -1.91 13.13 1.26
C PRO A 250 -1.45 13.46 -0.17
N ILE A 251 -2.13 12.89 -1.15
CA ILE A 251 -1.95 13.16 -2.58
C ILE A 251 -2.97 14.19 -3.07
N ARG A 252 -2.68 14.81 -4.23
CA ARG A 252 -3.52 15.86 -4.80
C ARG A 252 -4.90 15.35 -5.25
N TRP A 253 -4.98 14.11 -5.74
CA TRP A 253 -6.20 13.52 -6.28
C TRP A 253 -6.97 12.77 -5.19
N ARG A 254 -8.25 13.10 -5.03
CA ARG A 254 -9.17 12.38 -4.14
C ARG A 254 -10.40 11.98 -4.94
N LEU A 255 -10.49 10.70 -5.28
CA LEU A 255 -11.61 10.16 -6.04
C LEU A 255 -12.85 10.03 -5.16
N ALA A 256 -13.99 10.48 -5.69
CA ALA A 256 -15.30 10.14 -5.15
C ALA A 256 -15.55 8.63 -5.25
N SER A 257 -16.37 8.06 -4.38
CA SER A 257 -16.62 6.61 -4.33
C SER A 257 -17.00 5.99 -5.68
N PRO A 258 -17.88 6.60 -6.50
CA PRO A 258 -18.21 6.05 -7.82
C PRO A 258 -17.01 5.99 -8.78
N ALA A 259 -16.13 6.99 -8.73
CA ALA A 259 -14.93 7.02 -9.57
C ALA A 259 -13.92 5.93 -9.15
N ARG A 260 -13.86 5.58 -7.85
CA ARG A 260 -13.06 4.45 -7.35
C ARG A 260 -13.59 3.11 -7.85
N TRP A 261 -14.91 2.94 -7.90
CA TRP A 261 -15.52 1.73 -8.45
C TRP A 261 -15.29 1.64 -9.96
N LEU A 262 -15.42 2.76 -10.68
CA LEU A 262 -15.16 2.79 -12.11
C LEU A 262 -13.72 2.42 -12.45
N ILE A 263 -12.72 3.01 -11.77
CA ILE A 263 -11.31 2.69 -12.07
C ILE A 263 -10.97 1.24 -11.76
N LEU A 264 -11.54 0.66 -10.69
CA LEU A 264 -11.43 -0.77 -10.39
C LEU A 264 -12.06 -1.62 -11.50
N ALA A 265 -13.29 -1.30 -11.93
CA ALA A 265 -13.97 -2.04 -12.98
C ALA A 265 -13.21 -2.00 -14.32
N VAL A 266 -12.58 -0.86 -14.65
CA VAL A 266 -11.75 -0.78 -15.86
C VAL A 266 -10.44 -1.58 -15.70
N GLY A 267 -9.83 -1.57 -14.51
CA GLY A 267 -8.68 -2.43 -14.19
C GLY A 267 -9.02 -3.92 -14.37
N MET A 268 -10.15 -4.37 -13.83
CA MET A 268 -10.66 -5.73 -14.01
C MET A 268 -10.84 -6.09 -15.49
N ALA A 269 -11.37 -5.18 -16.30
CA ALA A 269 -11.52 -5.42 -17.73
C ALA A 269 -10.18 -5.64 -18.45
N VAL A 270 -9.11 -4.96 -18.01
CA VAL A 270 -7.74 -5.16 -18.53
C VAL A 270 -7.24 -6.55 -18.17
N ASP A 271 -7.40 -6.96 -16.90
CA ASP A 271 -6.94 -8.26 -16.42
C ASP A 271 -7.72 -9.40 -17.08
N THR A 272 -9.04 -9.26 -17.16
CA THR A 272 -9.95 -10.15 -17.88
C THR A 272 -9.52 -10.32 -19.34
N PHE A 273 -9.37 -9.21 -20.07
CA PHE A 273 -9.02 -9.26 -21.49
C PHE A 273 -7.67 -9.95 -21.70
N THR A 274 -6.65 -9.53 -20.95
CA THR A 274 -5.30 -10.11 -21.04
C THR A 274 -5.32 -11.59 -20.68
N GLY A 275 -6.11 -11.99 -19.68
CA GLY A 275 -6.21 -13.37 -19.21
C GLY A 275 -6.88 -14.27 -20.24
N ILE A 276 -7.97 -13.80 -20.85
CA ILE A 276 -8.65 -14.50 -21.95
C ILE A 276 -7.72 -14.68 -23.14
N VAL A 277 -6.94 -13.67 -23.52
CA VAL A 277 -5.97 -13.77 -24.62
C VAL A 277 -4.93 -14.85 -24.35
N LEU A 278 -4.39 -14.93 -23.12
CA LEU A 278 -3.46 -16.00 -22.74
C LEU A 278 -4.12 -17.39 -22.73
N MET A 279 -5.35 -17.49 -22.23
CA MET A 279 -6.12 -18.74 -22.21
C MET A 279 -6.44 -19.27 -23.62
N GLN A 280 -6.69 -18.38 -24.56
CA GLN A 280 -6.99 -18.72 -25.96
C GLN A 280 -5.73 -18.79 -26.82
N GLY A 281 -4.57 -18.40 -26.28
CA GLY A 281 -3.29 -18.43 -26.95
C GLY A 281 -2.87 -19.84 -27.37
N ASN A 282 -2.12 -19.91 -28.46
CA ASN A 282 -1.49 -21.14 -28.97
C ASN A 282 0.02 -21.16 -28.78
N ARG A 283 0.59 -20.07 -28.23
CA ARG A 283 2.02 -19.96 -27.93
C ARG A 283 2.20 -20.03 -26.42
N ALA A 284 2.99 -20.99 -25.98
CA ALA A 284 3.42 -21.07 -24.60
C ALA A 284 4.45 -19.98 -24.31
N ILE A 285 4.38 -19.42 -23.10
CA ILE A 285 5.44 -18.56 -22.56
C ILE A 285 6.68 -19.42 -22.31
N GLU A 286 7.85 -18.88 -22.63
CA GLU A 286 9.10 -19.59 -22.39
C GLU A 286 9.38 -19.72 -20.88
N MET A 287 9.63 -20.95 -20.41
CA MET A 287 9.89 -21.26 -19.00
C MET A 287 11.23 -21.97 -18.86
N VAL A 288 11.92 -21.76 -17.73
CA VAL A 288 13.20 -22.41 -17.45
C VAL A 288 12.96 -23.88 -17.16
N ALA A 289 13.52 -24.75 -18.00
CA ALA A 289 13.44 -26.19 -17.82
C ALA A 289 14.16 -26.58 -16.52
N THR A 290 13.39 -27.12 -15.58
CA THR A 290 13.91 -27.49 -14.26
C THR A 290 13.82 -29.01 -14.05
N PRO A 291 14.91 -29.68 -13.66
CA PRO A 291 14.89 -31.11 -13.37
C PRO A 291 13.82 -31.49 -12.34
N GLY A 292 13.00 -32.49 -12.65
CA GLY A 292 11.95 -32.98 -11.75
C GLY A 292 10.64 -32.17 -11.77
N VAL A 293 10.55 -31.12 -12.60
CA VAL A 293 9.29 -30.40 -12.88
C VAL A 293 8.89 -30.70 -14.32
N PHE A 294 7.86 -31.54 -14.49
CA PHE A 294 7.30 -31.86 -15.80
C PHE A 294 5.97 -31.14 -15.95
N VAL A 295 5.92 -30.15 -16.82
CA VAL A 295 4.73 -29.35 -17.09
C VAL A 295 4.54 -29.17 -18.59
N ASP A 296 3.29 -29.29 -19.05
CA ASP A 296 2.92 -28.80 -20.38
C ASP A 296 2.89 -27.27 -20.32
N ARG A 297 3.88 -26.64 -20.96
CA ARG A 297 4.04 -25.18 -20.96
C ARG A 297 2.84 -24.45 -21.54
N LEU A 298 2.16 -25.02 -22.54
CA LEU A 298 1.00 -24.36 -23.14
C LEU A 298 -0.19 -24.43 -22.19
N ALA A 299 -0.44 -25.60 -21.58
CA ALA A 299 -1.47 -25.73 -20.57
C ALA A 299 -1.22 -24.80 -19.37
N ASP A 300 0.02 -24.74 -18.87
CA ASP A 300 0.39 -23.88 -17.73
C ASP A 300 0.27 -22.38 -18.08
N THR A 301 0.62 -21.98 -19.31
CA THR A 301 0.38 -20.60 -19.80
C THR A 301 -1.11 -20.25 -19.76
N ARG A 302 -1.97 -21.16 -20.22
CA ARG A 302 -3.42 -20.96 -20.21
C ARG A 302 -3.97 -20.90 -18.79
N THR A 303 -3.48 -21.76 -17.89
CA THR A 303 -3.86 -21.71 -16.47
C THR A 303 -3.40 -20.42 -15.81
N GLY A 304 -2.19 -19.93 -16.12
CA GLY A 304 -1.72 -18.62 -15.66
C GLY A 304 -2.60 -17.47 -16.16
N GLY A 305 -3.06 -17.52 -17.41
CA GLY A 305 -4.06 -16.58 -17.94
C GLY A 305 -5.38 -16.60 -17.16
N ALA A 306 -5.86 -17.80 -16.78
CA ALA A 306 -7.04 -17.94 -15.94
C ALA A 306 -6.82 -17.40 -14.51
N ILE A 307 -5.64 -17.61 -13.93
CA ILE A 307 -5.26 -17.05 -12.62
C ILE A 307 -5.23 -15.52 -12.69
N MET A 308 -4.62 -14.94 -13.72
CA MET A 308 -4.57 -13.48 -13.89
C MET A 308 -5.98 -12.89 -13.97
N TRP A 309 -6.87 -13.51 -14.76
CA TRP A 309 -8.26 -13.08 -14.84
C TRP A 309 -8.99 -13.26 -13.50
N PHE A 310 -9.26 -14.49 -13.07
CA PHE A 310 -10.12 -14.74 -11.91
C PHE A 310 -9.48 -14.28 -10.60
N GLY A 311 -8.16 -14.42 -10.47
CA GLY A 311 -7.42 -13.98 -9.30
C GLY A 311 -7.33 -12.45 -9.23
N GLY A 312 -7.04 -11.80 -10.36
CA GLY A 312 -6.99 -10.34 -10.44
C GLY A 312 -8.35 -9.69 -10.16
N ASP A 313 -9.37 -10.12 -10.90
CA ASP A 313 -10.75 -9.68 -10.70
C ASP A 313 -11.25 -10.01 -9.30
N GLY A 314 -10.95 -11.20 -8.78
CA GLY A 314 -11.35 -11.59 -7.43
C GLY A 314 -10.79 -10.65 -6.37
N LEU A 315 -9.52 -10.25 -6.50
CA LEU A 315 -8.89 -9.34 -5.55
C LEU A 315 -9.41 -7.91 -5.67
N MET A 316 -9.58 -7.40 -6.90
CA MET A 316 -10.19 -6.10 -7.14
C MET A 316 -11.65 -6.06 -6.65
N ALA A 317 -12.40 -7.15 -6.82
CA ALA A 317 -13.77 -7.29 -6.33
C ALA A 317 -13.83 -7.24 -4.80
N ALA A 318 -12.89 -7.92 -4.13
CA ALA A 318 -12.79 -7.87 -2.67
C ALA A 318 -12.53 -6.44 -2.16
N VAL A 319 -11.63 -5.70 -2.80
CA VAL A 319 -11.38 -4.28 -2.48
C VAL A 319 -12.63 -3.44 -2.75
N MET A 320 -13.28 -3.63 -3.90
CA MET A 320 -14.51 -2.93 -4.24
C MET A 320 -15.62 -3.18 -3.20
N LEU A 321 -15.79 -4.43 -2.76
CA LEU A 321 -16.75 -4.82 -1.73
C LEU A 321 -16.46 -4.10 -0.41
N VAL A 322 -15.20 -4.05 0.03
CA VAL A 322 -14.80 -3.31 1.24
C VAL A 322 -15.14 -1.82 1.11
N LEU A 323 -14.90 -1.21 -0.05
CA LEU A 323 -15.24 0.20 -0.30
C LEU A 323 -16.76 0.43 -0.25
N VAL A 324 -17.56 -0.45 -0.85
CA VAL A 324 -19.02 -0.37 -0.82
C VAL A 324 -19.54 -0.52 0.61
N ILE A 325 -19.06 -1.50 1.37
CA ILE A 325 -19.43 -1.69 2.78
C ILE A 325 -19.08 -0.45 3.61
N THR A 326 -17.89 0.11 3.39
CA THR A 326 -17.44 1.32 4.10
C THR A 326 -18.31 2.52 3.76
N TRP A 327 -18.65 2.70 2.49
CA TRP A 327 -19.55 3.77 2.04
C TRP A 327 -20.96 3.62 2.63
N LEU A 328 -21.53 2.42 2.62
CA LEU A 328 -22.85 2.14 3.20
C LEU A 328 -22.90 2.40 4.71
N ARG A 329 -21.84 2.03 5.45
CA ARG A 329 -21.71 2.31 6.89
C ARG A 329 -21.67 3.82 7.16
N ASN A 330 -20.92 4.56 6.36
CA ASN A 330 -20.77 6.01 6.54
C ASN A 330 -22.04 6.78 6.14
N ALA A 331 -22.76 6.32 5.10
CA ALA A 331 -24.04 6.88 4.68
C ALA A 331 -25.14 6.74 5.75
N GLY A 332 -25.05 5.75 6.63
CA GLY A 332 -25.95 5.60 7.78
C GLY A 332 -25.72 6.66 8.86
N THR A 333 -24.46 7.05 9.11
CA THR A 333 -24.09 8.10 10.07
C THR A 333 -24.48 9.51 9.59
N GLU A 334 -24.40 9.80 8.29
CA GLU A 334 -24.85 11.10 7.75
C GLU A 334 -26.38 11.27 7.82
N ARG A 335 -27.15 10.18 7.72
CA ARG A 335 -28.61 10.21 7.96
C ARG A 335 -28.99 10.37 9.43
N ALA A 336 -28.06 10.09 10.36
CA ALA A 336 -28.26 10.28 11.79
C ALA A 336 -27.97 11.72 12.27
N GLU A 337 -27.45 12.60 11.41
CA GLU A 337 -27.45 14.05 11.64
C GLU A 337 -28.50 14.81 10.79
N PRO A 338 -29.81 14.69 11.09
CA PRO A 338 -30.78 15.72 10.72
C PRO A 338 -30.49 17.07 11.42
N SER A 339 -29.57 17.11 12.38
CA SER A 339 -29.22 18.28 13.17
C SER A 339 -28.45 19.33 12.38
N GLY A 340 -27.75 19.03 11.29
CA GLY A 340 -26.90 20.02 10.61
C GLY A 340 -27.69 21.18 10.01
N TRP A 341 -28.73 20.89 9.22
CA TRP A 341 -29.57 21.92 8.62
C TRP A 341 -30.52 22.55 9.63
N LEU A 342 -31.02 21.78 10.61
CA LEU A 342 -31.84 22.31 11.71
C LEU A 342 -31.03 23.18 12.65
N GLU A 343 -29.77 22.86 12.92
CA GLU A 343 -28.84 23.64 13.72
C GLU A 343 -28.34 24.86 12.95
N GLN A 344 -28.15 24.76 11.64
CA GLN A 344 -27.89 25.93 10.79
C GLN A 344 -29.10 26.86 10.70
N ALA A 345 -30.31 26.31 10.54
CA ALA A 345 -31.56 27.08 10.57
C ALA A 345 -31.81 27.67 11.96
N ARG A 346 -31.53 26.93 13.03
CA ARG A 346 -31.59 27.40 14.41
C ARG A 346 -30.58 28.52 14.64
N ARG A 347 -29.32 28.37 14.21
CA ARG A 347 -28.28 29.40 14.32
C ARG A 347 -28.57 30.62 13.46
N ALA A 348 -29.08 30.44 12.26
CA ALA A 348 -29.50 31.54 11.39
C ALA A 348 -30.68 32.30 11.99
N ALA A 349 -31.70 31.59 12.50
CA ALA A 349 -32.82 32.19 13.20
C ALA A 349 -32.40 32.85 14.52
N PHE A 350 -31.43 32.28 15.23
CA PHE A 350 -30.87 32.85 16.46
C PHE A 350 -30.06 34.13 16.17
N HIS A 351 -29.26 34.13 15.09
CA HIS A 351 -28.55 35.32 14.63
C HIS A 351 -29.48 36.43 14.11
N ASP A 352 -30.57 36.06 13.43
CA ASP A 352 -31.57 36.99 12.93
C ASP A 352 -32.45 37.56 14.06
N ALA A 353 -32.71 36.76 15.10
CA ALA A 353 -33.47 37.20 16.27
C ALA A 353 -32.67 38.13 17.21
N ILE A 354 -31.35 38.00 17.26
CA ILE A 354 -30.51 38.78 18.19
C ILE A 354 -29.96 40.04 17.52
N GLY A 355 -29.89 40.09 16.18
CA GLY A 355 -29.31 41.22 15.46
C GLY A 355 -27.82 41.39 15.77
N THR A 356 -27.08 42.03 14.87
CA THR A 356 -25.65 42.29 15.09
C THR A 356 -25.48 43.43 16.10
N GLY A 357 -25.53 43.10 17.39
CA GLY A 357 -25.12 43.95 18.51
C GLY A 357 -23.81 43.45 19.10
N THR A 358 -22.86 44.36 19.31
CA THR A 358 -21.53 44.12 19.89
C THR A 358 -21.59 43.90 21.41
N ASP A 359 -20.76 42.97 21.90
CA ASP A 359 -20.18 42.78 23.25
C ASP A 359 -20.78 43.53 24.48
N GLU A 360 -20.96 42.78 25.58
CA GLU A 360 -21.27 43.17 26.98
C GLU A 360 -22.74 43.56 27.31
N ASP A 361 -23.51 42.69 27.98
CA ASP A 361 -23.82 42.74 29.43
C ASP A 361 -24.90 41.71 29.81
N VAL A 362 -24.93 41.28 31.09
CA VAL A 362 -25.88 40.28 31.64
C VAL A 362 -27.37 40.69 31.51
N ASP A 363 -27.64 41.97 31.22
CA ASP A 363 -28.99 42.51 30.99
C ASP A 363 -29.60 42.11 29.62
N GLU A 364 -28.78 41.61 28.68
CA GLU A 364 -29.23 41.20 27.34
C GLU A 364 -29.98 39.84 27.36
N ASP A 365 -29.67 38.98 28.34
CA ASP A 365 -30.28 37.66 28.52
C ASP A 365 -31.76 37.76 28.96
N ASP A 366 -32.10 38.78 29.75
CA ASP A 366 -33.48 39.04 30.18
C ASP A 366 -34.31 39.71 29.08
N ALA A 367 -33.70 40.57 28.26
CA ALA A 367 -34.32 41.13 27.06
C ALA A 367 -34.59 40.04 26.00
N ALA A 368 -33.65 39.11 25.82
CA ALA A 368 -33.80 37.95 24.93
C ALA A 368 -34.89 36.98 25.43
N ARG A 369 -34.99 36.75 26.75
CA ARG A 369 -36.10 35.97 27.33
C ARG A 369 -37.45 36.64 27.15
N ALA A 370 -37.52 37.97 27.33
CA ALA A 370 -38.77 38.71 27.16
C ALA A 370 -39.26 38.69 25.70
N SER A 371 -38.35 38.85 24.74
CA SER A 371 -38.68 38.79 23.30
C SER A 371 -39.11 37.37 22.87
N TYR A 372 -38.44 36.33 23.39
CA TYR A 372 -38.82 34.93 23.18
C TYR A 372 -40.20 34.60 23.75
N ASN A 373 -40.51 35.04 24.97
CA ASN A 373 -41.82 34.84 25.60
C ASN A 373 -42.94 35.60 24.85
N ALA A 374 -42.67 36.80 24.37
CA ALA A 374 -43.63 37.57 23.57
C ALA A 374 -43.94 36.89 22.22
N TRP A 375 -42.96 36.21 21.61
CA TRP A 375 -43.15 35.42 20.41
C TRP A 375 -44.01 34.17 20.66
N LEU A 376 -43.77 33.45 21.76
CA LEU A 376 -44.61 32.30 22.15
C LEU A 376 -46.07 32.69 22.38
N GLN A 377 -46.32 33.85 23.01
CA GLN A 377 -47.69 34.36 23.19
C GLN A 377 -48.40 34.75 21.89
N LYS A 378 -47.65 35.12 20.84
CA LYS A 378 -48.25 35.38 19.52
C LYS A 378 -48.69 34.08 18.85
N LEU A 379 -47.92 33.01 19.00
CA LEU A 379 -48.25 31.69 18.47
C LEU A 379 -49.49 31.09 19.14
N ASP A 380 -49.60 31.23 20.46
CA ASP A 380 -50.74 30.75 21.25
C ASP A 380 -52.06 31.50 20.95
N ARG A 381 -51.98 32.71 20.39
CA ARG A 381 -53.16 33.49 19.94
C ARG A 381 -53.52 33.26 18.47
N SER A 382 -52.66 32.56 17.74
CA SER A 382 -52.81 32.33 16.29
C SER A 382 -53.15 30.87 15.93
N GLY A 383 -53.22 29.98 16.92
CA GLY A 383 -53.84 28.65 16.86
C GLY A 383 -55.21 28.69 17.52
#